data_AF-A0A9E0IQN0-F1
#
_entry.id   AF-A0A9E0IQN0-F1
#
_cell.length_a   1.000
_cell.length_b   1.000
_cell.length_c   1.000
_cell.angle_alpha   90.00
_cell.angle_beta   90.00
_cell.angle_gamma   90.00
#
_symmetry.space_group_name_H-M   'P 1'
#
loop_
_entity.id
_entity.type
_entity.pdbx_description
1 polymer ?
#
loop_
_entity_poly.entity_id
_entity_poly.type
_entity_poly.pdbx_seq_one_letter_code
_entity_poly.pdbx_strand_id
1 'polypeptide(L)'
;MHNLAPVRSSLLSRSGHGRRALLRALIVASALAPAACLDADDGAVAGDDVADVELVEDGKGDAWAALTPRGTYRAEAAAGGEISTLTLAADRTFRRETARAGGAPRVTQGRYKFTTGGGNHYLRLLDASGALLVRYGYEQQGRELRLRVVGTGRWQALLADDGRDQPAPGSAGVYLLPGDADQVDTDGAILDLVLHPSQRFYLRARGAMGCASPGHLCPSASAGRAAQTEVIGRWDDLGGGARLHPIDPSTGEEGAAIRISLVRQGGRVHVAGTADGQALRGDLATAAVFTDGHEVTDDDLAGTWVVAPTDAAEAPSLWGGTLGAGDAPHRVTFDPVTSELCELPPRAGASPRCGVFQVIAHRVEAEGVIYAYRGDTLVTALKITRASANQLTLRLGLGYDGVGGRVDAAFTLRRE
;
A
#
# COMPACT_ATOMS: atom_id res chain seq x y z
N MET A 1 1.23 -0.66 -62.04
CA MET A 1 1.03 0.47 -62.96
C MET A 1 -0.43 0.55 -63.35
N HIS A 2 -1.23 1.34 -62.64
CA HIS A 2 -2.48 1.95 -63.13
C HIS A 2 -2.78 3.18 -62.27
N ASN A 3 -3.34 4.17 -62.94
CA ASN A 3 -3.30 5.60 -62.63
C ASN A 3 -4.48 6.08 -61.75
N LEU A 4 -4.19 7.13 -60.97
CA LEU A 4 -4.95 8.38 -60.75
C LEU A 4 -6.48 8.30 -60.49
N ALA A 5 -6.93 8.79 -59.33
CA ALA A 5 -7.46 10.16 -59.17
C ALA A 5 -7.99 10.44 -57.73
N PRO A 6 -7.97 11.70 -57.26
CA PRO A 6 -8.32 12.10 -55.90
C PRO A 6 -9.75 12.67 -55.80
N VAL A 7 -10.34 12.62 -54.60
CA VAL A 7 -11.58 13.37 -54.28
C VAL A 7 -11.25 14.54 -53.36
N ARG A 8 -11.43 15.75 -53.89
CA ARG A 8 -11.56 17.02 -53.14
C ARG A 8 -12.89 17.66 -53.54
N SER A 9 -13.70 18.05 -52.56
CA SER A 9 -14.75 19.07 -52.66
C SER A 9 -14.95 19.67 -51.25
N SER A 10 -14.36 20.84 -50.94
CA SER A 10 -14.97 22.19 -50.99
C SER A 10 -16.21 22.34 -50.08
N LEU A 11 -16.04 22.99 -48.92
CA LEU A 11 -16.34 24.41 -48.66
C LEU A 11 -17.84 24.74 -48.64
N LEU A 12 -18.38 25.01 -47.44
CA LEU A 12 -19.43 25.99 -47.24
C LEU A 12 -19.04 26.91 -46.08
N SER A 13 -18.93 28.17 -46.46
CA SER A 13 -18.68 29.38 -45.67
C SER A 13 -20.01 30.01 -45.27
N ARG A 14 -20.06 30.63 -44.09
CA ARG A 14 -20.74 31.91 -43.72
C ARG A 14 -20.78 31.99 -42.17
N SER A 15 -19.97 32.79 -41.50
CA SER A 15 -19.95 34.27 -41.35
C SER A 15 -21.08 34.85 -40.50
N GLY A 16 -20.70 35.56 -39.43
CA GLY A 16 -21.54 36.56 -38.74
C GLY A 16 -21.27 36.61 -37.22
N HIS A 17 -20.21 37.27 -36.76
CA HIS A 17 -20.24 38.64 -36.21
C HIS A 17 -21.29 38.90 -35.12
N GLY A 18 -20.82 39.14 -33.90
CA GLY A 18 -21.66 39.66 -32.82
C GLY A 18 -20.87 39.97 -31.55
N ARG A 19 -20.14 41.09 -31.54
CA ARG A 19 -19.61 41.74 -30.32
C ARG A 19 -20.73 41.91 -29.28
N ARG A 20 -20.45 41.66 -28.00
CA ARG A 20 -20.71 42.57 -26.86
C ARG A 20 -20.24 41.94 -25.54
N ALA A 21 -19.29 42.62 -24.92
CA ALA A 21 -19.02 42.52 -23.49
C ALA A 21 -20.27 42.98 -22.73
N LEU A 22 -20.66 42.24 -21.69
CA LEU A 22 -21.46 42.76 -20.60
C LEU A 22 -21.17 41.98 -19.33
N LEU A 23 -20.49 42.69 -18.43
CA LEU A 23 -20.43 42.44 -17.00
C LEU A 23 -21.84 42.08 -16.49
N ARG A 24 -22.02 40.88 -15.95
CA ARG A 24 -23.01 40.62 -14.91
C ARG A 24 -22.38 39.69 -13.89
N ALA A 25 -21.98 40.29 -12.78
CA ALA A 25 -21.82 39.61 -11.51
C ALA A 25 -23.14 38.91 -11.19
N LEU A 26 -23.16 37.58 -11.27
CA LEU A 26 -24.22 36.78 -10.69
C LEU A 26 -23.75 36.41 -9.28
N ILE A 27 -24.25 37.15 -8.29
CA ILE A 27 -24.27 36.70 -6.91
C ILE A 27 -25.20 35.49 -6.91
N VAL A 28 -24.62 34.28 -6.98
CA VAL A 28 -25.34 33.08 -6.57
C VAL A 28 -25.35 33.12 -5.05
N ALA A 29 -26.40 33.73 -4.51
CA ALA A 29 -26.85 33.43 -3.16
C ALA A 29 -27.27 31.96 -3.17
N SER A 30 -26.31 31.07 -2.89
CA SER A 30 -26.60 29.69 -2.54
C SER A 30 -27.39 29.74 -1.25
N ALA A 31 -28.71 29.67 -1.38
CA ALA A 31 -29.61 29.38 -0.30
C ALA A 31 -29.10 28.09 0.36
N LEU A 32 -28.60 28.24 1.59
CA LEU A 32 -28.45 27.15 2.55
C LEU A 32 -29.84 26.55 2.75
N ALA A 33 -30.20 25.57 1.92
CA ALA A 33 -31.20 24.62 2.32
C ALA A 33 -30.61 23.89 3.54
N PRO A 34 -31.29 23.87 4.70
CA PRO A 34 -30.88 22.97 5.76
C PRO A 34 -30.89 21.58 5.14
N ALA A 35 -29.73 20.91 5.15
CA ALA A 35 -29.70 19.48 4.99
C ALA A 35 -30.64 18.94 6.05
N ALA A 36 -31.82 18.48 5.62
CA ALA A 36 -32.69 17.71 6.48
C ALA A 36 -31.84 16.53 6.92
N CYS A 37 -31.47 16.52 8.20
CA CYS A 37 -31.01 15.33 8.87
C CYS A 37 -32.14 14.31 8.70
N LEU A 38 -32.03 13.48 7.67
CA LEU A 38 -32.70 12.20 7.67
C LEU A 38 -32.05 11.44 8.82
N ASP A 39 -32.70 11.47 9.98
CA ASP A 39 -32.68 10.37 10.91
C ASP A 39 -33.23 9.17 10.13
N ALA A 40 -32.37 8.56 9.34
CA ALA A 40 -32.58 7.24 8.80
C ALA A 40 -32.61 6.34 10.03
N ASP A 41 -33.83 6.10 10.50
CA ASP A 41 -34.16 4.96 11.35
C ASP A 41 -33.41 3.75 10.77
N ASP A 42 -32.67 3.01 11.61
CA ASP A 42 -32.01 1.76 11.22
C ASP A 42 -33.09 0.69 10.96
N GLY A 43 -33.98 0.96 10.01
CA GLY A 43 -34.85 -0.03 9.43
C GLY A 43 -33.93 -1.08 8.83
N ALA A 44 -33.86 -2.23 9.50
CA ALA A 44 -33.10 -3.39 9.06
C ALA A 44 -33.37 -3.59 7.57
N VAL A 45 -32.37 -3.31 6.73
CA VAL A 45 -32.44 -3.65 5.33
C VAL A 45 -32.36 -5.16 5.29
N ALA A 46 -33.52 -5.82 5.21
CA ALA A 46 -33.65 -7.25 5.01
C ALA A 46 -33.05 -7.58 3.64
N GLY A 47 -31.74 -7.76 3.59
CA GLY A 47 -31.05 -8.29 2.44
C GLY A 47 -31.43 -9.75 2.28
N ASP A 48 -31.87 -10.09 1.07
CA ASP A 48 -32.25 -11.42 0.60
C ASP A 48 -31.38 -12.53 1.23
N ASP A 49 -32.04 -13.51 1.85
CA ASP A 49 -31.44 -14.68 2.51
C ASP A 49 -30.82 -15.63 1.47
N VAL A 50 -29.71 -15.20 0.86
CA VAL A 50 -28.79 -16.15 0.22
C VAL A 50 -28.16 -16.98 1.34
N ALA A 51 -28.15 -18.31 1.16
CA ALA A 51 -27.56 -19.26 2.09
C ALA A 51 -26.05 -19.01 2.24
N ASP A 52 -25.71 -18.12 3.17
CA ASP A 52 -24.34 -17.83 3.56
C ASP A 52 -23.78 -18.99 4.39
N VAL A 53 -22.51 -19.31 4.16
CA VAL A 53 -21.77 -20.26 5.01
C VAL A 53 -21.05 -19.45 6.09
N GLU A 54 -21.32 -19.79 7.35
CA GLU A 54 -20.56 -19.23 8.47
C GLU A 54 -19.13 -19.77 8.43
N LEU A 55 -18.16 -18.86 8.53
CA LEU A 55 -16.76 -19.26 8.67
C LEU A 55 -16.54 -19.72 10.12
N VAL A 56 -16.57 -21.04 10.33
CA VAL A 56 -16.23 -21.64 11.63
C VAL A 56 -14.70 -21.75 11.72
N GLU A 57 -14.12 -21.12 12.75
CA GLU A 57 -12.69 -21.23 13.07
C GLU A 57 -12.41 -22.57 13.77
N ASP A 58 -12.69 -23.69 13.08
CA ASP A 58 -12.51 -25.03 13.64
C ASP A 58 -11.06 -25.50 13.56
N GLY A 59 -10.11 -24.72 14.10
CA GLY A 59 -8.76 -25.17 14.51
C GLY A 59 -7.90 -25.93 13.49
N LYS A 60 -8.34 -26.05 12.24
CA LYS A 60 -7.59 -26.62 11.12
C LYS A 60 -7.02 -25.46 10.35
N GLY A 61 -5.71 -25.53 10.14
CA GLY A 61 -4.89 -24.50 9.53
C GLY A 61 -5.32 -24.19 8.10
N ASP A 62 -6.36 -23.39 7.97
CA ASP A 62 -6.82 -22.88 6.70
C ASP A 62 -6.37 -21.42 6.61
N ALA A 63 -5.75 -21.06 5.50
CA ALA A 63 -5.23 -19.71 5.17
C ALA A 63 -6.20 -18.53 5.41
N TRP A 64 -7.46 -18.83 5.76
CA TRP A 64 -8.53 -17.89 6.07
C TRP A 64 -8.39 -17.18 7.42
N ALA A 65 -7.74 -17.78 8.42
CA ALA A 65 -7.55 -17.11 9.72
C ALA A 65 -6.74 -15.80 9.56
N ALA A 66 -5.77 -15.79 8.64
CA ALA A 66 -4.96 -14.62 8.29
C ALA A 66 -5.76 -13.50 7.60
N LEU A 67 -6.94 -13.80 7.04
CA LEU A 67 -7.78 -12.86 6.30
C LEU A 67 -8.91 -12.26 7.17
N THR A 68 -9.05 -12.68 8.43
CA THR A 68 -10.11 -12.15 9.31
C THR A 68 -9.67 -10.88 10.04
N PRO A 69 -10.30 -9.72 9.78
CA PRO A 69 -9.92 -8.49 10.47
C PRO A 69 -10.22 -8.57 11.96
N ARG A 70 -9.22 -8.25 12.79
CA ARG A 70 -9.33 -8.17 14.26
C ARG A 70 -8.63 -6.91 14.75
N GLY A 71 -9.03 -6.40 15.92
CA GLY A 71 -8.47 -5.18 16.50
C GLY A 71 -9.38 -3.96 16.31
N THR A 72 -8.84 -2.77 16.62
CA THR A 72 -9.53 -1.50 16.39
C THR A 72 -9.08 -0.92 15.06
N TYR A 73 -10.00 -0.29 14.34
CA TYR A 73 -9.77 0.41 13.08
C TYR A 73 -10.44 1.78 13.14
N ARG A 74 -9.82 2.80 12.56
CA ARG A 74 -10.32 4.18 12.52
C ARG A 74 -10.31 4.74 11.10
N ALA A 75 -11.33 5.51 10.76
CA ALA A 75 -11.26 6.36 9.59
C ALA A 75 -10.40 7.59 9.91
N GLU A 76 -9.58 8.03 8.96
CA GLU A 76 -8.87 9.33 9.08
C GLU A 76 -9.87 10.50 9.13
N ALA A 77 -10.91 10.41 8.30
CA ALA A 77 -12.08 11.26 8.33
C ALA A 77 -13.34 10.43 8.05
N ALA A 78 -14.39 10.64 8.84
CA ALA A 78 -15.68 9.98 8.65
C ALA A 78 -16.79 11.02 8.48
N ALA A 79 -17.53 10.94 7.38
CA ALA A 79 -18.72 11.76 7.18
C ALA A 79 -19.88 11.31 8.09
N GLY A 80 -20.91 12.15 8.24
CA GLY A 80 -22.10 11.78 9.01
C GLY A 80 -22.74 10.49 8.49
N GLY A 81 -22.87 9.49 9.35
CA GLY A 81 -23.36 8.15 9.01
C GLY A 81 -22.28 7.11 8.68
N GLU A 82 -21.01 7.50 8.56
CA GLU A 82 -19.89 6.60 8.32
C GLU A 82 -19.24 6.10 9.60
N ILE A 83 -18.53 4.98 9.54
CA ILE A 83 -17.83 4.42 10.71
C ILE A 83 -16.62 5.31 11.04
N SER A 84 -16.59 5.92 12.21
CA SER A 84 -15.38 6.61 12.68
C SER A 84 -14.41 5.63 13.34
N THR A 85 -14.91 4.64 14.06
CA THR A 85 -14.11 3.61 14.75
C THR A 85 -14.82 2.27 14.75
N LEU A 86 -14.10 1.18 14.50
CA LEU A 86 -14.59 -0.19 14.60
C LEU A 86 -13.60 -1.05 15.38
N THR A 87 -14.05 -1.63 16.49
CA THR A 87 -13.30 -2.62 17.26
C THR A 87 -13.93 -4.00 17.10
N LEU A 88 -13.14 -4.97 16.64
CA LEU A 88 -13.50 -6.39 16.51
C LEU A 88 -12.65 -7.21 17.50
N ALA A 89 -13.26 -7.65 18.59
CA ALA A 89 -12.58 -8.35 19.67
C ALA A 89 -12.48 -9.87 19.42
N ALA A 90 -11.47 -10.51 19.99
CA ALA A 90 -11.20 -11.94 19.80
C ALA A 90 -12.36 -12.86 20.27
N ASP A 91 -13.20 -12.38 21.20
CA ASP A 91 -14.37 -13.08 21.73
C ASP A 91 -15.64 -12.95 20.87
N ARG A 92 -15.49 -12.46 19.62
CA ARG A 92 -16.59 -12.20 18.67
C ARG A 92 -17.55 -11.10 19.12
N THR A 93 -17.13 -10.21 20.02
CA THR A 93 -17.84 -8.97 20.31
C THR A 93 -17.31 -7.82 19.45
N PHE A 94 -18.15 -6.82 19.18
CA PHE A 94 -17.71 -5.60 18.51
C PHE A 94 -18.17 -4.33 19.23
N ARG A 95 -17.47 -3.25 18.92
CA ARG A 95 -17.90 -1.88 19.21
C ARG A 95 -17.69 -1.02 17.96
N ARG A 96 -18.75 -0.39 17.48
CA ARG A 96 -18.77 0.48 16.30
C ARG A 96 -19.15 1.89 16.73
N GLU A 97 -18.39 2.88 16.29
CA GLU A 97 -18.73 4.29 16.37
C GLU A 97 -19.06 4.81 14.98
N THR A 98 -20.17 5.52 14.87
CA THR A 98 -20.61 6.16 13.62
C THR A 98 -20.62 7.66 13.80
N ALA A 99 -19.93 8.39 12.91
CA ALA A 99 -19.84 9.84 12.97
C ALA A 99 -21.22 10.50 12.82
N ARG A 100 -21.45 11.58 13.56
CA ARG A 100 -22.69 12.38 13.50
C ARG A 100 -22.35 13.83 13.19
N ALA A 101 -23.14 14.46 12.32
CA ALA A 101 -22.96 15.87 12.01
C ALA A 101 -23.18 16.71 13.27
N GLY A 102 -22.15 17.44 13.70
CA GLY A 102 -22.24 18.39 14.82
C GLY A 102 -22.39 17.78 16.22
N GLY A 103 -22.03 16.52 16.42
CA GLY A 103 -22.18 15.87 17.73
C GLY A 103 -21.24 14.69 17.97
N ALA A 104 -21.34 14.11 19.17
CA ALA A 104 -20.60 12.91 19.52
C ALA A 104 -21.03 11.71 18.64
N PRO A 105 -20.10 10.80 18.32
CA PRO A 105 -20.41 9.63 17.51
C PRO A 105 -21.44 8.73 18.20
N ARG A 106 -22.27 8.07 17.39
CA ARG A 106 -23.21 7.05 17.87
C ARG A 106 -22.45 5.75 18.10
N VAL A 107 -22.55 5.20 19.30
CA VAL A 107 -21.92 3.93 19.67
C VAL A 107 -22.92 2.78 19.51
N THR A 108 -22.50 1.68 18.88
CA THR A 108 -23.25 0.42 18.77
C THR A 108 -22.36 -0.73 19.21
N GLN A 109 -22.91 -1.69 19.94
CA GLN A 109 -22.19 -2.88 20.42
C GLN A 109 -23.03 -4.13 20.19
N GLY A 110 -22.35 -5.27 20.09
CA GLY A 110 -23.01 -6.55 19.89
C GLY A 110 -22.00 -7.65 19.55
N ARG A 111 -22.43 -8.63 18.77
CA ARG A 111 -21.59 -9.74 18.30
C ARG A 111 -21.32 -9.60 16.81
N TYR A 112 -20.25 -10.22 16.33
CA TYR A 112 -19.98 -10.24 14.90
C TYR A 112 -19.68 -11.65 14.39
N LYS A 113 -19.92 -11.86 13.10
CA LYS A 113 -19.60 -13.09 12.38
C LYS A 113 -18.96 -12.75 11.03
N PHE A 114 -18.09 -13.64 10.57
CA PHE A 114 -17.61 -13.62 9.20
C PHE A 114 -18.35 -14.69 8.39
N THR A 115 -18.84 -14.31 7.22
CA THR A 115 -19.51 -15.24 6.30
C THR A 115 -18.94 -15.10 4.89
N THR A 116 -19.14 -16.12 4.07
CA THR A 116 -18.82 -16.08 2.64
C THR A 116 -20.05 -16.45 1.81
N GLY A 117 -20.10 -15.92 0.59
CA GLY A 117 -21.20 -16.16 -0.33
C GLY A 117 -20.91 -15.61 -1.72
N GLY A 118 -21.03 -16.45 -2.75
CA GLY A 118 -20.79 -16.06 -4.14
C GLY A 118 -19.38 -15.51 -4.41
N GLY A 119 -18.35 -16.06 -3.75
CA GLY A 119 -16.96 -15.61 -3.86
C GLY A 119 -16.61 -14.34 -3.09
N ASN A 120 -17.55 -13.75 -2.35
CA ASN A 120 -17.34 -12.54 -1.56
C ASN A 120 -17.23 -12.86 -0.06
N HIS A 121 -16.55 -11.97 0.67
CA HIS A 121 -16.38 -12.02 2.12
C HIS A 121 -17.25 -10.97 2.81
N TYR A 122 -17.85 -11.36 3.94
CA TYR A 122 -18.77 -10.50 4.68
C TYR A 122 -18.48 -10.44 6.18
N LEU A 123 -18.64 -9.25 6.74
CA LEU A 123 -18.67 -8.97 8.18
C LEU A 123 -20.11 -8.66 8.56
N ARG A 124 -20.72 -9.53 9.35
CA ARG A 124 -22.08 -9.37 9.89
C ARG A 124 -21.98 -8.84 11.31
N LEU A 125 -22.58 -7.69 11.58
CA LEU A 125 -22.74 -7.16 12.93
C LEU A 125 -24.15 -7.50 13.42
N LEU A 126 -24.22 -8.11 14.59
CA LEU A 126 -25.43 -8.62 15.22
C LEU A 126 -25.64 -7.90 16.55
N ASP A 127 -26.88 -7.65 16.93
CA ASP A 127 -27.18 -7.12 18.25
C ASP A 127 -27.01 -8.17 19.36
N ALA A 128 -27.32 -7.79 20.60
CA ALA A 128 -27.24 -8.70 21.75
C ALA A 128 -28.20 -9.90 21.67
N SER A 129 -29.31 -9.78 20.93
CA SER A 129 -30.28 -10.87 20.71
C SER A 129 -29.87 -11.81 19.56
N GLY A 130 -28.85 -11.42 18.78
CA GLY A 130 -28.40 -12.14 17.59
C GLY A 130 -29.09 -11.68 16.30
N ALA A 131 -29.94 -10.64 16.34
CA ALA A 131 -30.54 -10.07 15.14
C ALA A 131 -29.50 -9.31 14.32
N LEU A 132 -29.60 -9.38 13.00
CA LEU A 132 -28.68 -8.70 12.08
C LEU A 132 -28.90 -7.18 12.15
N LEU A 133 -27.86 -6.45 12.53
CA LEU A 133 -27.84 -4.99 12.47
C LEU A 133 -27.43 -4.52 11.08
N VAL A 134 -26.32 -5.06 10.58
CA VAL A 134 -25.76 -4.68 9.28
C VAL A 134 -24.83 -5.77 8.76
N ARG A 135 -24.75 -5.89 7.44
CA ARG A 135 -23.80 -6.74 6.73
C ARG A 135 -22.90 -5.86 5.86
N TYR A 136 -21.59 -5.99 6.04
CA TYR A 136 -20.58 -5.37 5.18
C TYR A 136 -19.95 -6.42 4.28
N GLY A 137 -19.73 -6.11 3.00
CA GLY A 137 -18.62 -6.72 2.28
C GLY A 137 -17.31 -6.16 2.84
N TYR A 138 -16.27 -6.99 2.97
CA TYR A 138 -14.98 -6.52 3.46
C TYR A 138 -13.80 -7.00 2.62
N GLU A 139 -12.75 -6.18 2.59
CA GLU A 139 -11.43 -6.50 2.05
C GLU A 139 -10.39 -6.05 3.09
N GLN A 140 -9.41 -6.91 3.40
CA GLN A 140 -8.30 -6.56 4.28
C GLN A 140 -7.03 -6.45 3.44
N GLN A 141 -6.43 -5.26 3.40
CA GLN A 141 -5.14 -5.01 2.76
C GLN A 141 -4.20 -4.38 3.77
N GLY A 142 -3.31 -5.20 4.31
CA GLY A 142 -2.38 -4.72 5.31
C GLY A 142 -3.07 -4.21 6.58
N ARG A 143 -2.98 -2.90 6.87
CA ARG A 143 -3.68 -2.24 7.99
C ARG A 143 -5.01 -1.62 7.60
N GLU A 144 -5.31 -1.57 6.31
CA GLU A 144 -6.55 -1.04 5.82
C GLU A 144 -7.61 -2.16 5.80
N LEU A 145 -8.69 -1.91 6.52
CA LEU A 145 -9.94 -2.63 6.44
C LEU A 145 -10.89 -1.80 5.59
N ARG A 146 -11.23 -2.29 4.40
CA ARG A 146 -12.24 -1.69 3.54
C ARG A 146 -13.58 -2.34 3.81
N LEU A 147 -14.61 -1.54 4.04
CA LEU A 147 -15.97 -1.99 4.32
C LEU A 147 -16.95 -1.35 3.35
N ARG A 148 -17.92 -2.11 2.87
CA ARG A 148 -19.05 -1.62 2.08
C ARG A 148 -20.33 -2.24 2.56
N VAL A 149 -21.34 -1.43 2.89
CA VAL A 149 -22.66 -1.95 3.27
C VAL A 149 -23.23 -2.76 2.10
N VAL A 150 -23.64 -4.00 2.34
CA VAL A 150 -24.22 -4.84 1.29
C VAL A 150 -25.48 -4.18 0.73
N GLY A 151 -25.63 -4.20 -0.60
CA GLY A 151 -26.68 -3.47 -1.32
C GLY A 151 -26.30 -2.03 -1.68
N THR A 152 -25.15 -1.54 -1.19
CA THR A 152 -24.58 -0.24 -1.59
C THR A 152 -23.32 -0.40 -2.44
N GLY A 153 -22.92 0.64 -3.16
CA GLY A 153 -21.72 0.64 -4.00
C GLY A 153 -20.47 1.24 -3.36
N ARG A 154 -20.59 1.91 -2.21
CA ARG A 154 -19.52 2.76 -1.65
C ARG A 154 -18.68 2.02 -0.61
N TRP A 155 -17.39 1.92 -0.87
CA TRP A 155 -16.40 1.44 0.09
C TRP A 155 -15.94 2.56 1.02
N GLN A 156 -15.66 2.19 2.26
CA GLN A 156 -15.05 3.02 3.28
C GLN A 156 -13.79 2.32 3.78
N ALA A 157 -12.65 3.03 3.80
CA ALA A 157 -11.40 2.54 4.37
C ALA A 157 -11.30 2.90 5.86
N LEU A 158 -10.82 1.95 6.66
CA LEU A 158 -10.48 2.12 8.06
C LEU A 158 -9.06 1.62 8.29
N LEU A 159 -8.21 2.38 8.97
CA LEU A 159 -6.85 1.99 9.31
C LEU A 159 -6.80 1.39 10.71
N ALA A 160 -6.09 0.29 10.88
CA ALA A 160 -5.92 -0.34 12.19
C ALA A 160 -5.35 0.65 13.23
N ASP A 161 -6.14 0.94 14.27
CA ASP A 161 -5.78 1.64 15.48
C ASP A 161 -5.28 0.64 16.52
N ASP A 162 -4.01 0.32 16.39
CA ASP A 162 -3.20 -0.45 17.30
C ASP A 162 -2.55 0.45 18.37
N GLY A 163 -3.10 1.65 18.62
CA GLY A 163 -2.55 2.65 19.54
C GLY A 163 -1.34 3.40 18.97
N ARG A 164 -1.15 3.38 17.66
CA ARG A 164 0.04 3.90 16.96
C ARG A 164 -0.19 5.26 16.27
N ASP A 165 -0.86 6.19 16.97
CA ASP A 165 -0.64 7.64 16.76
C ASP A 165 0.73 8.08 17.34
N GLN A 166 1.67 7.14 17.44
CA GLN A 166 3.00 7.37 17.97
C GLN A 166 3.85 7.92 16.82
N PRO A 167 4.68 8.96 17.08
CA PRO A 167 5.67 9.41 16.12
C PRO A 167 6.41 8.22 15.53
N ALA A 168 6.67 8.25 14.23
CA ALA A 168 7.38 7.19 13.54
C ALA A 168 8.63 6.84 14.38
N PRO A 169 8.76 5.59 14.84
CA PRO A 169 9.87 5.22 15.70
C PRO A 169 11.17 5.65 15.04
N GLY A 170 12.14 6.21 15.78
CA GLY A 170 13.33 6.85 15.19
C GLY A 170 14.19 5.89 14.34
N SER A 171 13.92 4.59 14.46
CA SER A 171 14.51 3.49 13.70
C SER A 171 13.78 3.18 12.39
N ALA A 172 12.58 3.71 12.14
CA ALA A 172 11.78 3.45 10.96
C ALA A 172 12.48 4.03 9.70
N GLY A 173 12.59 3.21 8.66
CA GLY A 173 13.28 3.60 7.43
C GLY A 173 13.50 2.45 6.46
N VAL A 174 14.15 2.77 5.34
CA VAL A 174 14.59 1.82 4.31
C VAL A 174 16.11 1.86 4.26
N TYR A 175 16.72 0.70 4.45
CA TYR A 175 18.16 0.52 4.55
C TYR A 175 18.59 -0.57 3.59
N LEU A 176 19.49 -0.24 2.67
CA LEU A 176 19.84 -1.12 1.55
C LEU A 176 21.34 -1.30 1.47
N LEU A 177 21.83 -2.51 1.25
CA LEU A 177 23.24 -2.74 0.99
C LEU A 177 23.62 -1.99 -0.30
N PRO A 178 24.67 -1.14 -0.31
CA PRO A 178 25.12 -0.52 -1.55
C PRO A 178 25.91 -1.53 -2.39
N GLY A 179 25.48 -1.77 -3.63
CA GLY A 179 26.15 -2.68 -4.57
C GLY A 179 25.41 -4.00 -4.82
N ASP A 180 26.10 -4.95 -5.46
CA ASP A 180 25.58 -6.28 -5.78
C ASP A 180 25.58 -7.18 -4.54
N ALA A 181 24.39 -7.60 -4.11
CA ALA A 181 24.21 -8.51 -2.99
C ALA A 181 24.93 -9.85 -3.18
N ASP A 182 25.11 -10.26 -4.44
CA ASP A 182 25.79 -11.51 -4.78
C ASP A 182 27.28 -11.50 -4.46
N GLN A 183 27.89 -10.31 -4.35
CA GLN A 183 29.30 -10.15 -3.96
C GLN A 183 29.53 -10.28 -2.45
N VAL A 184 28.48 -10.25 -1.63
CA VAL A 184 28.62 -10.42 -0.19
C VAL A 184 28.57 -11.90 0.14
N ASP A 185 29.72 -12.56 0.22
CA ASP A 185 29.85 -14.01 0.50
C ASP A 185 29.71 -14.39 1.98
N THR A 186 29.35 -13.42 2.82
CA THR A 186 29.38 -13.55 4.27
C THR A 186 28.03 -14.02 4.82
N ASP A 187 28.05 -15.15 5.54
CA ASP A 187 26.89 -15.62 6.31
C ASP A 187 26.45 -14.59 7.36
N GLY A 188 25.14 -14.39 7.50
CA GLY A 188 24.55 -13.41 8.42
C GLY A 188 24.59 -11.97 7.89
N ALA A 189 24.93 -11.76 6.62
CA ALA A 189 24.87 -10.45 6.00
C ALA A 189 23.42 -10.00 5.81
N ILE A 190 23.07 -8.84 6.35
CA ILE A 190 21.84 -8.13 6.04
C ILE A 190 22.05 -7.42 4.71
N LEU A 191 21.20 -7.77 3.75
CA LEU A 191 21.20 -7.19 2.41
C LEU A 191 20.25 -6.00 2.38
N ASP A 192 19.04 -6.17 2.92
CA ASP A 192 18.05 -5.10 3.01
C ASP A 192 17.30 -5.16 4.33
N LEU A 193 16.94 -4.00 4.85
CA LEU A 193 16.09 -3.85 6.00
C LEU A 193 15.11 -2.71 5.77
N VAL A 194 13.83 -3.03 5.86
CA VAL A 194 12.74 -2.07 5.86
C VAL A 194 12.07 -2.14 7.22
N LEU A 195 12.04 -1.01 7.92
CA LEU A 195 11.31 -0.82 9.17
C LEU A 195 10.18 0.17 8.91
N HIS A 196 9.00 -0.35 8.60
CA HIS A 196 7.84 0.44 8.26
C HIS A 196 7.24 1.11 9.51
N PRO A 197 6.69 2.35 9.43
CA PRO A 197 6.10 3.03 10.59
C PRO A 197 4.95 2.26 11.24
N SER A 198 4.25 1.46 10.45
CA SER A 198 3.23 0.51 10.91
C SER A 198 3.75 -0.71 11.68
N GLN A 199 4.99 -0.63 12.19
CA GLN A 199 5.67 -1.72 12.88
C GLN A 199 5.74 -3.02 12.07
N ARG A 200 5.72 -2.93 10.74
CA ARG A 200 6.04 -4.06 9.85
C ARG A 200 7.49 -3.98 9.46
N PHE A 201 8.14 -5.13 9.34
CA PHE A 201 9.46 -5.16 8.75
C PHE A 201 9.53 -6.12 7.58
N TYR A 202 10.47 -5.82 6.70
CA TYR A 202 11.00 -6.75 5.72
C TYR A 202 12.51 -6.76 5.89
N LEU A 203 13.10 -7.94 5.97
CA LEU A 203 14.52 -8.17 6.11
C LEU A 203 14.93 -9.19 5.05
N ARG A 204 15.93 -8.84 4.26
CA ARG A 204 16.60 -9.81 3.39
C ARG A 204 17.99 -10.05 3.93
N ALA A 205 18.32 -11.31 4.19
CA ALA A 205 19.62 -11.70 4.72
C ALA A 205 20.20 -12.90 3.96
N ARG A 206 21.53 -13.00 3.93
CA ARG A 206 22.27 -14.12 3.32
C ARG A 206 22.78 -15.08 4.38
N GLY A 207 22.84 -16.37 4.02
CA GLY A 207 23.70 -17.36 4.69
C GLY A 207 22.95 -18.51 5.34
N ALA A 208 23.62 -19.19 6.28
CA ALA A 208 23.15 -20.39 6.99
C ALA A 208 21.77 -20.28 7.66
N MET A 209 21.21 -19.07 7.73
CA MET A 209 19.87 -18.77 8.22
C MET A 209 18.77 -18.88 7.17
N GLY A 210 19.11 -19.27 5.94
CA GLY A 210 18.12 -19.36 4.89
C GLY A 210 17.22 -20.59 5.01
N CYS A 211 15.95 -20.40 5.35
CA CYS A 211 14.94 -21.44 5.28
C CYS A 211 14.37 -21.54 3.85
N ALA A 212 14.00 -22.76 3.44
CA ALA A 212 13.11 -22.94 2.28
C ALA A 212 11.67 -22.45 2.59
N SER A 213 11.31 -22.34 3.86
CA SER A 213 10.05 -21.75 4.32
C SER A 213 10.19 -20.23 4.50
N PRO A 214 9.36 -19.42 3.81
CA PRO A 214 9.33 -17.97 3.99
C PRO A 214 9.05 -17.57 5.45
N GLY A 215 9.59 -16.43 5.91
CA GLY A 215 9.19 -15.82 7.18
C GLY A 215 10.03 -16.15 8.42
N HIS A 216 11.04 -17.04 8.33
CA HIS A 216 11.91 -17.37 9.45
C HIS A 216 13.40 -17.44 9.06
N LEU A 217 14.27 -17.28 10.06
CA LEU A 217 15.70 -17.56 9.98
C LEU A 217 15.94 -18.97 10.55
N CYS A 218 16.55 -19.87 9.78
CA CYS A 218 16.77 -21.28 10.17
C CYS A 218 18.16 -21.49 10.75
N PRO A 219 18.34 -21.96 11.99
CA PRO A 219 19.66 -22.16 12.56
C PRO A 219 20.51 -23.29 11.92
N SER A 220 19.93 -24.12 11.04
CA SER A 220 20.62 -25.26 10.41
C SER A 220 20.64 -25.20 8.87
N ALA A 221 21.85 -25.08 8.33
CA ALA A 221 22.17 -25.05 6.90
C ALA A 221 21.79 -26.37 6.18
N SER A 222 20.54 -26.51 5.75
CA SER A 222 20.12 -27.59 4.83
C SER A 222 19.95 -27.11 3.39
N ALA A 223 19.77 -25.81 3.17
CA ALA A 223 19.87 -25.18 1.84
C ALA A 223 21.27 -24.57 1.69
N GLY A 224 21.95 -24.82 0.57
CA GLY A 224 23.35 -24.44 0.37
C GLY A 224 23.67 -22.95 0.67
N ARG A 225 24.94 -22.67 1.01
CA ARG A 225 25.53 -21.38 1.43
C ARG A 225 25.27 -20.13 0.54
N ALA A 226 24.48 -20.26 -0.52
CA ALA A 226 24.14 -19.19 -1.45
C ALA A 226 22.69 -18.69 -1.33
N ALA A 227 21.84 -19.32 -0.50
CA ALA A 227 20.45 -18.91 -0.39
C ALA A 227 20.32 -17.55 0.34
N GLN A 228 19.56 -16.65 -0.29
CA GLN A 228 19.02 -15.45 0.35
C GLN A 228 17.66 -15.81 0.97
N THR A 229 17.34 -15.23 2.11
CA THR A 229 16.02 -15.43 2.73
C THR A 229 15.38 -14.11 3.06
N GLU A 230 14.08 -14.09 2.80
CA GLU A 230 13.18 -12.99 3.10
C GLU A 230 12.43 -13.30 4.40
N VAL A 231 12.49 -12.34 5.30
CA VAL A 231 11.87 -12.40 6.61
C VAL A 231 10.95 -11.20 6.73
N ILE A 232 9.71 -11.47 7.07
CA ILE A 232 8.69 -10.45 7.28
C ILE A 232 8.10 -10.64 8.67
N GLY A 233 7.49 -9.59 9.20
CA GLY A 233 6.80 -9.67 10.47
C GLY A 233 6.57 -8.32 11.09
N ARG A 234 6.60 -8.28 12.43
CA ARG A 234 6.39 -7.07 13.22
C ARG A 234 7.68 -6.58 13.85
N TRP A 235 7.77 -5.32 14.25
CA TRP A 235 8.92 -4.85 15.00
C TRP A 235 8.57 -3.81 16.08
N ASP A 236 9.34 -3.83 17.16
CA ASP A 236 9.32 -2.81 18.21
C ASP A 236 10.57 -1.94 18.11
N ASP A 237 10.42 -0.63 18.31
CA ASP A 237 11.57 0.26 18.45
C ASP A 237 12.21 0.10 19.82
N LEU A 238 13.54 0.06 19.84
CA LEU A 238 14.33 -0.05 21.06
C LEU A 238 15.13 1.23 21.37
N GLY A 239 14.96 2.30 20.58
CA GLY A 239 15.71 3.54 20.75
C GLY A 239 17.19 3.37 20.38
N GLY A 240 17.47 3.35 19.07
CA GLY A 240 18.80 3.03 18.51
C GLY A 240 18.90 1.61 17.93
N GLY A 241 17.76 0.97 17.68
CA GLY A 241 17.66 -0.40 17.19
C GLY A 241 16.20 -0.85 17.07
N ALA A 242 16.02 -2.12 16.74
CA ALA A 242 14.70 -2.73 16.64
C ALA A 242 14.70 -4.15 17.19
N ARG A 243 13.57 -4.56 17.76
CA ARG A 243 13.24 -5.96 17.99
C ARG A 243 12.30 -6.42 16.89
N LEU A 244 12.76 -7.31 16.02
CA LEU A 244 11.95 -7.90 14.96
C LEU A 244 11.30 -9.18 15.47
N HIS A 245 10.05 -9.37 15.11
CA HIS A 245 9.20 -10.52 15.43
C HIS A 245 8.78 -11.15 14.10
N PRO A 246 9.61 -12.07 13.55
CA PRO A 246 9.31 -12.75 12.30
C PRO A 246 7.99 -13.50 12.37
N ILE A 247 7.25 -13.54 11.27
CA ILE A 247 5.98 -14.27 11.16
C ILE A 247 6.02 -15.13 9.91
N ASP A 248 5.67 -16.40 10.02
CA ASP A 248 5.45 -17.27 8.86
C ASP A 248 4.14 -16.84 8.18
N PRO A 249 4.16 -16.39 6.92
CA PRO A 249 2.95 -15.96 6.23
C PRO A 249 1.95 -17.10 5.97
N SER A 250 2.40 -18.35 5.96
CA SER A 250 1.57 -19.52 5.68
C SER A 250 0.85 -20.05 6.93
N THR A 251 1.50 -19.99 8.09
CA THR A 251 0.94 -20.51 9.35
C THR A 251 0.49 -19.41 10.31
N GLY A 252 1.01 -18.20 10.16
CA GLY A 252 0.84 -17.09 11.10
C GLY A 252 1.64 -17.25 12.40
N GLU A 253 2.46 -18.30 12.52
CA GLU A 253 3.27 -18.54 13.71
C GLU A 253 4.41 -17.51 13.82
N GLU A 254 4.71 -17.11 15.06
CA GLU A 254 5.78 -16.17 15.35
C GLU A 254 7.12 -16.91 15.50
N GLY A 255 8.13 -16.46 14.75
CA GLY A 255 9.49 -17.00 14.80
C GLY A 255 10.30 -16.43 15.95
N ALA A 256 11.56 -16.88 16.06
CA ALA A 256 12.48 -16.33 17.05
C ALA A 256 12.71 -14.83 16.84
N ALA A 257 12.56 -14.05 17.92
CA ALA A 257 12.75 -12.62 17.86
C ALA A 257 14.21 -12.25 17.55
N ILE A 258 14.40 -11.30 16.65
CA ILE A 258 15.70 -10.79 16.22
C ILE A 258 15.92 -9.44 16.89
N ARG A 259 17.03 -9.26 17.59
CA ARG A 259 17.40 -7.93 18.11
C ARG A 259 18.50 -7.34 17.25
N ILE A 260 18.25 -6.16 16.70
CA ILE A 260 19.21 -5.40 15.92
C ILE A 260 19.45 -4.03 16.55
N SER A 261 20.69 -3.55 16.43
CA SER A 261 21.11 -2.19 16.69
C SER A 261 21.29 -1.46 15.36
N LEU A 262 20.99 -0.17 15.33
CA LEU A 262 21.07 0.68 14.15
C LEU A 262 21.91 1.91 14.49
N VAL A 263 23.13 1.96 13.98
CA VAL A 263 24.05 3.09 14.19
C VAL A 263 24.17 3.89 12.89
N ARG A 264 23.61 5.10 12.87
CA ARG A 264 23.61 5.96 11.67
C ARG A 264 24.89 6.79 11.60
N GLN A 265 25.58 6.77 10.46
CA GLN A 265 26.78 7.57 10.22
C GLN A 265 26.88 7.95 8.73
N GLY A 266 26.87 9.26 8.43
CA GLY A 266 27.16 9.76 7.08
C GLY A 266 26.25 9.21 5.98
N GLY A 267 24.94 9.12 6.22
CA GLY A 267 23.97 8.55 5.27
C GLY A 267 23.96 7.03 5.21
N ARG A 268 24.80 6.35 5.99
CA ARG A 268 24.79 4.89 6.16
C ARG A 268 24.22 4.51 7.52
N VAL A 269 23.78 3.26 7.63
CA VAL A 269 23.36 2.61 8.87
C VAL A 269 24.15 1.32 9.02
N HIS A 270 24.93 1.24 10.09
CA HIS A 270 25.55 0.02 10.55
C HIS A 270 24.52 -0.75 11.36
N VAL A 271 24.14 -1.91 10.85
CA VAL A 271 23.21 -2.83 11.50
C VAL A 271 24.01 -3.97 12.11
N ALA A 272 23.79 -4.24 13.39
CA ALA A 272 24.38 -5.39 14.07
C ALA A 272 23.36 -6.01 15.02
N GLY A 273 23.26 -7.34 15.04
CA GLY A 273 22.28 -8.03 15.86
C GLY A 273 22.53 -9.52 15.99
N THR A 274 21.57 -10.23 16.56
CA THR A 274 21.61 -11.69 16.66
C THR A 274 20.23 -12.31 16.42
N ALA A 275 20.22 -13.44 15.73
CA ALA A 275 19.06 -14.33 15.58
C ALA A 275 19.50 -15.75 15.95
N ASP A 276 18.83 -16.38 16.92
CA ASP A 276 19.17 -17.73 17.41
C ASP A 276 20.66 -17.95 17.71
N GLY A 277 21.30 -16.94 18.29
CA GLY A 277 22.73 -16.96 18.64
C GLY A 277 23.69 -16.74 17.47
N GLN A 278 23.19 -16.63 16.23
CA GLN A 278 24.00 -16.25 15.07
C GLN A 278 24.03 -14.74 14.90
N ALA A 279 25.20 -14.21 14.53
CA ALA A 279 25.38 -12.79 14.31
C ALA A 279 24.75 -12.34 12.99
N LEU A 280 24.04 -11.21 13.03
CA LEU A 280 23.56 -10.48 11.88
C LEU A 280 24.34 -9.17 11.75
N ARG A 281 24.76 -8.82 10.55
CA ARG A 281 25.48 -7.57 10.29
C ARG A 281 25.20 -7.01 8.90
N GLY A 282 25.16 -5.69 8.76
CA GLY A 282 25.05 -5.05 7.46
C GLY A 282 25.44 -3.58 7.50
N ASP A 283 26.19 -3.13 6.49
CA ASP A 283 26.54 -1.73 6.31
C ASP A 283 25.69 -1.13 5.20
N LEU A 284 24.51 -0.66 5.58
CA LEU A 284 23.44 -0.29 4.66
C LEU A 284 23.50 1.22 4.33
N ALA A 285 23.18 1.59 3.11
CA ALA A 285 22.84 2.96 2.75
C ALA A 285 21.42 3.28 3.23
N THR A 286 21.23 4.49 3.77
CA THR A 286 19.90 4.99 4.12
C THR A 286 19.20 5.42 2.84
N ALA A 287 18.23 4.63 2.39
CA ALA A 287 17.38 5.04 1.28
C ALA A 287 16.33 6.06 1.75
N ALA A 288 15.74 5.85 2.93
CA ALA A 288 14.86 6.82 3.57
C ALA A 288 14.74 6.60 5.08
N VAL A 289 14.37 7.67 5.79
CA VAL A 289 14.02 7.65 7.21
C VAL A 289 12.60 8.17 7.35
N PHE A 290 11.75 7.44 8.06
CA PHE A 290 10.39 7.86 8.29
C PHE A 290 10.37 8.77 9.53
N THR A 291 9.94 10.02 9.35
CA THR A 291 9.79 11.01 10.42
C THR A 291 8.44 11.72 10.25
N ASP A 292 7.87 12.28 11.32
CA ASP A 292 6.49 12.80 11.34
C ASP A 292 6.22 14.08 10.55
N GLY A 293 7.16 14.48 9.70
CA GLY A 293 6.97 15.58 8.77
C GLY A 293 6.66 15.04 7.39
N HIS A 294 5.39 15.03 6.97
CA HIS A 294 5.01 14.69 5.60
C HIS A 294 4.68 15.95 4.78
N GLU A 295 5.18 16.04 3.55
CA GLU A 295 4.77 17.05 2.54
C GLU A 295 4.29 16.46 1.20
N VAL A 296 4.60 15.19 0.87
CA VAL A 296 4.12 14.53 -0.35
C VAL A 296 3.03 13.53 0.02
N THR A 297 1.84 13.75 -0.48
CA THR A 297 0.65 12.93 -0.27
C THR A 297 0.33 12.09 -1.53
N ASP A 298 -0.62 11.16 -1.43
CA ASP A 298 -1.10 10.43 -2.60
C ASP A 298 -1.68 11.39 -3.66
N ASP A 299 -2.29 12.50 -3.23
CA ASP A 299 -2.81 13.55 -4.12
C ASP A 299 -1.71 14.26 -4.92
N ASP A 300 -0.52 14.43 -4.34
CA ASP A 300 0.63 15.01 -5.03
C ASP A 300 1.17 14.10 -6.14
N LEU A 301 0.96 12.79 -6.02
CA LEU A 301 1.29 11.81 -7.05
C LEU A 301 0.15 11.57 -8.04
N ALA A 302 -1.09 11.93 -7.70
CA ALA A 302 -2.27 11.59 -8.47
C ALA A 302 -2.19 12.01 -9.95
N GLY A 303 -2.60 11.09 -10.83
CA GLY A 303 -2.73 11.33 -12.27
C GLY A 303 -1.71 10.58 -13.12
N THR A 304 -1.61 11.01 -14.38
CA THR A 304 -0.75 10.40 -15.39
C THR A 304 0.58 11.12 -15.49
N TRP A 305 1.64 10.34 -15.54
CA TRP A 305 3.01 10.78 -15.70
C TRP A 305 3.65 10.13 -16.91
N VAL A 306 4.47 10.88 -17.61
CA VAL A 306 5.31 10.40 -18.71
C VAL A 306 6.72 10.24 -18.19
N VAL A 307 7.28 9.04 -18.31
CA VAL A 307 8.69 8.79 -18.03
C VAL A 307 9.52 9.47 -19.12
N ALA A 308 10.44 10.33 -18.70
CA ALA A 308 11.33 11.03 -19.61
C ALA A 308 12.06 10.02 -20.51
N PRO A 309 12.21 10.32 -21.81
CA PRO A 309 12.89 9.41 -22.74
C PRO A 309 14.28 9.08 -22.23
N THR A 310 14.64 7.80 -22.29
CA THR A 310 16.03 7.37 -22.18
C THR A 310 16.58 7.22 -23.60
N ASP A 311 17.86 7.53 -23.82
CA ASP A 311 18.52 7.29 -25.13
C ASP A 311 18.74 5.79 -25.42
N ALA A 312 18.21 4.91 -24.57
CA ALA A 312 18.38 3.47 -24.64
C ALA A 312 17.25 2.81 -25.45
N ALA A 313 17.60 1.74 -26.17
CA ALA A 313 16.63 0.87 -26.86
C ALA A 313 15.70 0.11 -25.90
N GLU A 314 15.96 0.20 -24.60
CA GLU A 314 15.15 -0.36 -23.53
C GLU A 314 14.96 0.70 -22.45
N ALA A 315 13.72 0.88 -22.00
CA ALA A 315 13.40 1.76 -20.89
C ALA A 315 13.37 0.94 -19.59
N PRO A 316 13.87 1.45 -18.46
CA PRO A 316 13.71 0.75 -17.18
C PRO A 316 12.22 0.67 -16.80
N SER A 317 11.84 -0.41 -16.12
CA SER A 317 10.50 -0.58 -15.53
C SER A 317 10.52 -0.20 -14.05
N LEU A 318 9.51 0.51 -13.57
CA LEU A 318 9.23 0.74 -12.15
C LEU A 318 8.96 -0.57 -11.40
N TRP A 319 8.55 -1.63 -12.10
CA TRP A 319 8.34 -2.95 -11.51
C TRP A 319 9.58 -3.86 -11.60
N GLY A 320 10.74 -3.31 -11.99
CA GLY A 320 11.96 -4.07 -12.21
C GLY A 320 12.12 -4.60 -13.64
N GLY A 321 13.38 -4.78 -14.05
CA GLY A 321 13.76 -5.19 -15.40
C GLY A 321 13.65 -4.07 -16.44
N THR A 322 13.56 -4.45 -17.71
CA THR A 322 13.48 -3.53 -18.84
C THR A 322 12.17 -3.69 -19.63
N LEU A 323 11.72 -2.60 -20.23
CA LEU A 323 10.63 -2.52 -21.18
C LEU A 323 11.25 -2.27 -22.56
N GLY A 324 10.86 -3.06 -23.56
CA GLY A 324 11.29 -2.81 -24.93
C GLY A 324 10.84 -1.43 -25.40
N ALA A 325 11.74 -0.67 -26.02
CA ALA A 325 11.37 0.62 -26.59
C ALA A 325 10.32 0.44 -27.70
N GLY A 326 9.33 1.31 -27.69
CA GLY A 326 8.36 1.48 -28.76
C GLY A 326 8.20 2.96 -29.06
N ASP A 327 7.45 3.28 -30.11
CA ASP A 327 7.21 4.67 -30.51
C ASP A 327 6.23 5.41 -29.56
N ALA A 328 5.57 4.68 -28.65
CA ALA A 328 4.66 5.28 -27.69
C ALA A 328 5.40 5.75 -26.42
N PRO A 329 4.93 6.81 -25.74
CA PRO A 329 5.52 7.23 -24.48
C PRO A 329 5.33 6.17 -23.39
N HIS A 330 6.37 5.97 -22.58
CA HIS A 330 6.28 5.18 -21.35
C HIS A 330 5.52 5.98 -20.29
N ARG A 331 4.38 5.46 -19.82
CA ARG A 331 3.48 6.17 -18.91
C ARG A 331 3.31 5.44 -17.59
N VAL A 332 3.08 6.20 -16.54
CA VAL A 332 2.80 5.72 -15.19
C VAL A 332 1.59 6.46 -14.66
N THR A 333 0.62 5.77 -14.09
CA THR A 333 -0.54 6.38 -13.44
C THR A 333 -0.55 6.05 -11.96
N PHE A 334 -0.85 7.05 -11.14
CA PHE A 334 -1.14 6.87 -9.72
C PHE A 334 -2.61 7.24 -9.50
N ASP A 335 -3.41 6.27 -9.08
CA ASP A 335 -4.80 6.49 -8.70
C ASP A 335 -4.90 6.47 -7.16
N PRO A 336 -5.07 7.64 -6.50
CA PRO A 336 -5.17 7.71 -5.05
C PRO A 336 -6.49 7.13 -4.51
N VAL A 337 -7.52 6.95 -5.35
CA VAL A 337 -8.82 6.42 -4.91
C VAL A 337 -8.75 4.90 -4.73
N THR A 338 -7.99 4.23 -5.57
CA THR A 338 -7.77 2.78 -5.52
C THR A 338 -6.41 2.40 -4.95
N SER A 339 -5.59 3.40 -4.62
CA SER A 339 -4.16 3.25 -4.28
C SER A 339 -3.43 2.41 -5.31
N GLU A 340 -3.75 2.57 -6.61
CA GLU A 340 -3.21 1.76 -7.68
C GLU A 340 -2.14 2.52 -8.47
N LEU A 341 -0.96 1.91 -8.60
CA LEU A 341 0.10 2.34 -9.50
C LEU A 341 0.02 1.43 -10.73
N CYS A 342 -0.11 2.02 -11.92
CA CYS A 342 -0.03 1.27 -13.17
C CYS A 342 1.09 1.81 -14.05
N GLU A 343 1.94 0.92 -14.53
CA GLU A 343 2.92 1.20 -15.56
C GLU A 343 2.40 0.72 -16.92
N LEU A 344 2.26 1.64 -17.86
CA LEU A 344 1.78 1.43 -19.22
C LEU A 344 3.00 1.37 -20.15
N PRO A 345 3.36 0.17 -20.66
CA PRO A 345 4.55 0.01 -21.46
C PRO A 345 4.45 0.79 -22.79
N PRO A 346 5.58 1.28 -23.35
CA PRO A 346 5.62 2.04 -24.61
C PRO A 346 5.27 1.21 -25.86
N ARG A 347 4.87 -0.06 -25.71
CA ARG A 347 4.53 -0.97 -26.80
C ARG A 347 3.01 -1.06 -26.97
N ALA A 348 2.53 -0.72 -28.16
CA ALA A 348 1.10 -0.83 -28.49
C ALA A 348 0.58 -2.25 -28.22
N GLY A 349 -0.51 -2.34 -27.44
CA GLY A 349 -1.15 -3.61 -27.08
C GLY A 349 -0.52 -4.36 -25.90
N ALA A 350 0.54 -3.84 -25.27
CA ALA A 350 1.05 -4.42 -24.03
C ALA A 350 0.08 -4.16 -22.88
N SER A 351 -0.18 -5.19 -22.07
CA SER A 351 -1.01 -5.06 -20.87
C SER A 351 -0.33 -4.16 -19.83
N PRO A 352 -1.08 -3.25 -19.16
CA PRO A 352 -0.57 -2.49 -18.04
C PRO A 352 -0.04 -3.41 -16.94
N ARG A 353 1.03 -2.97 -16.27
CA ARG A 353 1.53 -3.60 -15.06
C ARG A 353 1.03 -2.78 -13.88
N CYS A 354 0.01 -3.27 -13.20
CA CYS A 354 -0.59 -2.59 -12.06
C CYS A 354 -0.32 -3.30 -10.74
N GLY A 355 -0.38 -2.53 -9.66
CA GLY A 355 -0.27 -2.99 -8.29
C GLY A 355 -0.65 -1.89 -7.30
N VAL A 356 -0.74 -2.23 -6.02
CA VAL A 356 -1.09 -1.27 -4.96
C VAL A 356 0.15 -0.46 -4.59
N PHE A 357 0.02 0.84 -4.37
CA PHE A 357 1.08 1.67 -3.84
C PHE A 357 0.73 2.28 -2.50
N GLN A 358 1.78 2.61 -1.75
CA GLN A 358 1.69 3.41 -0.55
C GLN A 358 2.81 4.44 -0.56
N VAL A 359 2.46 5.71 -0.40
CA VAL A 359 3.44 6.78 -0.20
C VAL A 359 3.75 6.90 1.27
N ILE A 360 5.05 6.94 1.60
CA ILE A 360 5.52 7.25 2.95
C ILE A 360 6.53 8.39 2.82
N ALA A 361 6.10 9.61 3.15
CA ALA A 361 6.82 10.86 2.82
C ALA A 361 7.62 11.52 3.98
N HIS A 362 8.24 12.67 3.71
CA HIS A 362 9.27 13.39 4.50
C HIS A 362 9.09 14.94 4.37
N ARG A 363 9.89 15.76 5.11
CA ARG A 363 9.90 17.25 5.11
C ARG A 363 11.17 17.87 4.51
N VAL A 364 10.98 19.00 3.81
CA VAL A 364 11.92 19.96 3.16
C VAL A 364 13.33 19.46 2.80
N GLU A 365 13.57 19.38 1.47
CA GLU A 365 14.77 18.88 0.74
C GLU A 365 14.73 17.40 0.26
N ALA A 366 13.51 16.88 0.10
CA ALA A 366 13.08 16.00 -1.01
C ALA A 366 13.59 14.54 -1.12
N GLU A 367 13.56 13.77 -0.03
CA GLU A 367 13.72 12.31 -0.09
C GLU A 367 12.51 11.56 0.51
N GLY A 368 11.79 10.73 -0.26
CA GLY A 368 10.62 9.95 0.18
C GLY A 368 10.61 8.53 -0.40
N VAL A 369 9.65 7.67 -0.04
CA VAL A 369 9.54 6.32 -0.63
C VAL A 369 8.12 6.01 -1.06
N ILE A 370 7.99 5.46 -2.26
CA ILE A 370 6.77 4.81 -2.73
C ILE A 370 7.02 3.30 -2.65
N TYR A 371 6.20 2.60 -1.88
CA TYR A 371 6.15 1.14 -1.97
C TYR A 371 5.15 0.76 -3.04
N ALA A 372 5.50 -0.18 -3.89
CA ALA A 372 4.57 -0.78 -4.84
C ALA A 372 4.55 -2.30 -4.68
N TYR A 373 3.34 -2.82 -4.54
CA TYR A 373 3.00 -4.21 -4.28
C TYR A 373 2.25 -4.78 -5.46
N ARG A 374 2.55 -6.01 -5.85
CA ARG A 374 1.79 -6.71 -6.90
C ARG A 374 1.35 -8.06 -6.35
N GLY A 375 0.08 -8.13 -5.91
CA GLY A 375 -0.36 -9.20 -5.01
C GLY A 375 0.29 -9.01 -3.63
N ASP A 376 0.72 -10.12 -3.01
CA ASP A 376 1.26 -10.11 -1.64
C ASP A 376 2.77 -9.86 -1.57
N THR A 377 3.43 -9.76 -2.71
CA THR A 377 4.88 -9.55 -2.79
C THR A 377 5.19 -8.06 -2.94
N LEU A 378 6.05 -7.54 -2.07
CA LEU A 378 6.65 -6.23 -2.28
C LEU A 378 7.55 -6.31 -3.52
N VAL A 379 7.18 -5.59 -4.58
CA VAL A 379 7.92 -5.66 -5.85
C VAL A 379 8.97 -4.57 -5.91
N THR A 380 8.65 -3.35 -5.46
CA THR A 380 9.62 -2.27 -5.48
C THR A 380 9.49 -1.25 -4.36
N ALA A 381 10.62 -0.69 -3.95
CA ALA A 381 10.70 0.54 -3.18
C ALA A 381 11.33 1.62 -4.07
N LEU A 382 10.56 2.65 -4.39
CA LEU A 382 10.99 3.78 -5.22
C LEU A 382 11.35 4.94 -4.31
N LYS A 383 12.63 5.27 -4.22
CA LYS A 383 13.08 6.48 -3.53
C LYS A 383 12.68 7.70 -4.37
N ILE A 384 11.78 8.51 -3.87
CA ILE A 384 11.56 9.88 -4.35
C ILE A 384 12.83 10.66 -4.02
N THR A 385 13.55 11.16 -5.01
CA THR A 385 14.73 12.03 -4.83
C THR A 385 14.44 13.48 -5.18
N ARG A 386 13.28 13.73 -5.82
CA ARG A 386 12.74 15.06 -6.08
C ARG A 386 11.24 14.97 -6.32
N ALA A 387 10.47 15.89 -5.76
CA ALA A 387 9.03 16.02 -6.07
C ALA A 387 8.66 17.49 -6.27
N SER A 388 7.74 17.73 -7.20
CA SER A 388 7.11 19.01 -7.50
C SER A 388 5.80 18.75 -8.26
N ALA A 389 4.93 19.75 -8.39
CA ALA A 389 3.63 19.60 -9.05
C ALA A 389 3.71 19.00 -10.48
N ASN A 390 4.80 19.24 -11.22
CA ASN A 390 4.93 18.83 -12.62
C ASN A 390 6.09 17.85 -12.88
N GLN A 391 6.88 17.53 -11.86
CA GLN A 391 8.05 16.67 -12.00
C GLN A 391 8.28 15.85 -10.74
N LEU A 392 8.48 14.55 -10.95
CA LEU A 392 8.83 13.58 -9.91
C LEU A 392 10.10 12.85 -10.37
N THR A 393 11.12 12.81 -9.53
CA THR A 393 12.32 11.99 -9.78
C THR A 393 12.33 10.84 -8.79
N LEU A 394 12.37 9.63 -9.32
CA LEU A 394 12.38 8.39 -8.56
C LEU A 394 13.70 7.66 -8.81
N ARG A 395 14.15 6.89 -7.83
CA ARG A 395 15.23 5.94 -7.98
C ARG A 395 14.76 4.59 -7.48
N LEU A 396 14.94 3.56 -8.28
CA LEU A 396 14.64 2.19 -7.88
C LEU A 396 15.60 1.81 -6.74
N GLY A 397 15.10 1.72 -5.51
CA GLY A 397 15.89 1.25 -4.38
C GLY A 397 16.01 -0.28 -4.37
N LEU A 398 14.92 -0.93 -4.75
CA LEU A 398 14.73 -2.37 -4.73
C LEU A 398 13.89 -2.77 -5.93
N GLY A 399 14.43 -3.51 -6.89
CA GLY A 399 13.63 -4.18 -7.91
C GLY A 399 14.28 -5.51 -8.19
N TYR A 400 13.51 -6.58 -8.05
CA TYR A 400 13.92 -7.92 -8.43
C TYR A 400 13.40 -8.16 -9.85
N ASP A 401 14.30 -8.37 -10.81
CA ASP A 401 13.92 -8.69 -12.20
C ASP A 401 13.45 -10.15 -12.37
N GLY A 402 13.37 -10.92 -11.28
CA GLY A 402 13.06 -12.35 -11.30
C GLY A 402 14.26 -13.24 -11.62
N VAL A 403 15.41 -12.66 -11.98
CA VAL A 403 16.63 -13.35 -12.42
C VAL A 403 17.83 -13.04 -11.50
N GLY A 404 17.65 -12.17 -10.50
CA GLY A 404 18.67 -11.84 -9.50
C GLY A 404 19.47 -10.58 -9.82
N GLY A 405 19.19 -9.90 -10.94
CA GLY A 405 19.84 -8.65 -11.32
C GLY A 405 19.22 -7.46 -10.59
N ARG A 406 20.05 -6.67 -9.90
CA ARG A 406 19.60 -5.39 -9.33
C ARG A 406 19.63 -4.31 -10.40
N VAL A 407 18.49 -3.65 -10.62
CA VAL A 407 18.39 -2.49 -11.52
C VAL A 407 18.48 -1.22 -10.69
N ASP A 408 19.62 -0.51 -10.74
CA ASP A 408 19.71 0.87 -10.26
C ASP A 408 19.27 1.80 -11.40
N ALA A 409 17.97 2.12 -11.42
CA ALA A 409 17.39 3.01 -12.41
C ALA A 409 16.91 4.31 -11.75
N ALA A 410 17.23 5.43 -12.39
CA ALA A 410 16.64 6.72 -12.08
C ALA A 410 15.58 7.07 -13.13
N PHE A 411 14.40 7.47 -12.65
CA PHE A 411 13.27 7.87 -13.47
C PHE A 411 13.03 9.35 -13.25
N THR A 412 12.87 10.10 -14.33
CA THR A 412 12.29 11.44 -14.26
C THR A 412 10.93 11.38 -14.91
N LEU A 413 9.89 11.59 -14.11
CA LEU A 413 8.51 11.59 -14.52
C LEU A 413 8.06 13.04 -14.67
N ARG A 414 7.34 13.33 -15.75
CA ARG A 414 6.70 14.63 -16.00
C ARG A 414 5.19 14.43 -16.06
N ARG A 415 4.46 15.29 -15.36
CA ARG A 415 2.99 15.23 -15.38
C ARG A 415 2.50 15.55 -16.80
N GLU A 416 1.51 14.79 -17.27
CA GLU A 416 0.89 15.00 -18.58
C GLU A 416 -0.08 16.18 -18.61
#